data_AF-G0N2D0-F1
#
_entry.id   AF-G0N2D0-F1
#
_cell.length_a   1.000
_cell.length_b   1.000
_cell.length_c   1.000
_cell.angle_alpha   90.00
_cell.angle_beta   90.00
_cell.angle_gamma   90.00
#
_symmetry.space_group_name_H-M   'P 1'
#
loop_
_entity.id
_entity.type
_entity.pdbx_description
1 polymer ?
#
loop_
_entity_poly.entity_id
_entity_poly.type
_entity_poly.pdbx_seq_one_letter_code
_entity_poly.pdbx_strand_id
1 'polypeptide(L)'
;MHFLPVFMDIMFPLESFVITRTLKTEDLEWALQNVKVTRKIVILTYTSSFPRPELTMLKSCKYIELQQSWLKICAVNDFMEEWKTGNFPSLRYMLIRSAGFHWYWYDHILGFKRNEMKQLGVRRRLVIDENLSIECTGGVDIQSDNGTKATMQMDRVFSDWFELFVWKE
;
A
#
# COMPACT_ATOMS: atom_id res chain seq x y z
N MET A 1 -20.20 -3.20 -42.82
CA MET A 1 -18.72 -3.31 -42.77
C MET A 1 -18.17 -1.89 -42.70
N HIS A 2 -17.89 -1.40 -41.50
CA HIS A 2 -17.03 -0.25 -41.29
C HIS A 2 -16.09 -0.66 -40.16
N PHE A 3 -14.94 -1.17 -40.56
CA PHE A 3 -13.79 -1.32 -39.69
C PHE A 3 -13.36 0.10 -39.30
N LEU A 4 -13.40 0.41 -38.02
CA LEU A 4 -12.56 1.46 -37.45
C LEU A 4 -11.17 0.86 -37.27
N PRO A 5 -10.13 1.32 -37.98
CA PRO A 5 -8.77 1.08 -37.55
C PRO A 5 -8.38 2.19 -36.54
N VAL A 6 -7.30 1.94 -35.79
CA VAL A 6 -6.45 2.96 -35.13
C VAL A 6 -6.97 3.44 -33.74
N PHE A 7 -6.31 3.30 -32.58
CA PHE A 7 -4.97 2.88 -32.16
C PHE A 7 -5.11 1.91 -30.95
N MET A 8 -4.32 0.83 -30.91
CA MET A 8 -3.87 0.29 -29.63
C MET A 8 -2.95 1.36 -29.04
N ASP A 9 -3.51 2.26 -28.23
CA ASP A 9 -2.72 3.24 -27.50
C ASP A 9 -1.73 2.48 -26.61
N ILE A 10 -0.45 2.60 -26.94
CA ILE A 10 0.63 2.26 -26.03
C ILE A 10 0.52 3.24 -24.88
N MET A 11 -0.33 2.93 -23.90
CA MET A 11 -0.35 3.65 -22.64
C MET A 11 0.99 3.40 -21.96
N PHE A 12 1.89 4.37 -22.09
CA PHE A 12 3.12 4.38 -21.31
C PHE A 12 2.75 4.32 -19.82
N PRO A 13 3.38 3.44 -19.04
CA PRO A 13 3.11 3.36 -17.62
C PRO A 13 3.42 4.71 -16.98
N LEU A 14 2.51 5.21 -16.15
CA LEU A 14 2.76 6.41 -15.38
C LEU A 14 3.79 6.11 -14.29
N GLU A 15 4.78 6.99 -14.14
CA GLU A 15 5.68 6.90 -13.00
C GLU A 15 4.92 7.19 -11.71
N SER A 16 4.19 8.31 -11.67
CA SER A 16 3.45 8.73 -10.49
C SER A 16 1.99 8.99 -10.78
N PHE A 17 1.13 8.63 -9.83
CA PHE A 17 -0.30 8.92 -9.88
C PHE A 17 -0.77 9.41 -8.52
N VAL A 18 -1.36 10.60 -8.48
CA VAL A 18 -1.77 11.27 -7.24
C VAL A 18 -3.23 11.67 -7.37
N ILE A 19 -4.07 11.18 -6.46
CA ILE A 19 -5.48 11.54 -6.34
C ILE A 19 -5.67 12.20 -4.98
N THR A 20 -6.15 13.44 -4.97
CA THR A 20 -6.36 14.25 -3.76
C THR A 20 -7.80 14.70 -3.56
N ARG A 21 -8.75 14.09 -4.28
CA ARG A 21 -10.15 14.49 -4.28
C ARG A 21 -11.06 13.30 -4.07
N THR A 22 -12.28 13.59 -3.62
CA THR A 22 -13.40 12.65 -3.67
C THR A 22 -13.67 12.28 -5.13
N LEU A 23 -13.27 11.07 -5.52
CA LEU A 23 -13.69 10.44 -6.76
C LEU A 23 -14.89 9.54 -6.50
N LYS A 24 -15.72 9.35 -7.52
CA LYS A 24 -16.66 8.23 -7.49
C LYS A 24 -15.85 6.94 -7.51
N THR A 25 -16.36 5.92 -6.81
CA THR A 25 -15.77 4.58 -6.79
C THR A 25 -15.42 4.07 -8.18
N GLU A 26 -16.37 4.18 -9.11
CA GLU A 26 -16.24 3.70 -10.49
C GLU A 26 -15.08 4.37 -11.23
N ASP A 27 -14.89 5.68 -11.05
CA ASP A 27 -13.81 6.44 -11.70
C ASP A 27 -12.44 6.01 -11.15
N LEU A 28 -12.35 5.75 -9.83
CA LEU A 28 -11.13 5.28 -9.20
C LEU A 28 -10.79 3.85 -9.65
N GLU A 29 -11.76 2.94 -9.63
CA GLU A 29 -11.57 1.56 -10.10
C GLU A 29 -11.17 1.53 -11.57
N TRP A 30 -11.86 2.31 -12.42
CA TRP A 30 -11.50 2.44 -13.82
C TRP A 30 -10.06 2.95 -13.98
N ALA A 31 -9.66 3.99 -13.24
CA ALA A 31 -8.31 4.51 -13.29
C ALA A 31 -7.28 3.47 -12.85
N LEU A 32 -7.52 2.76 -11.75
CA LEU A 32 -6.60 1.74 -11.25
C LEU A 32 -6.49 0.51 -12.16
N GLN A 33 -7.55 0.16 -12.89
CA GLN A 33 -7.55 -0.94 -13.85
C GLN A 33 -6.86 -0.58 -15.17
N ASN A 34 -7.06 0.64 -15.65
CA ASN A 34 -6.60 1.04 -16.99
C ASN A 34 -5.24 1.74 -16.94
N VAL A 35 -4.87 2.37 -15.82
CA VAL A 35 -3.62 3.11 -15.66
C VAL A 35 -2.59 2.30 -14.91
N LYS A 36 -1.57 1.82 -15.63
CA LYS A 36 -0.42 1.16 -15.01
C LYS A 36 0.50 2.20 -14.34
N VAL A 37 0.54 2.19 -13.01
CA VAL A 37 1.44 3.03 -12.21
C VAL A 37 2.60 2.18 -11.68
N THR A 38 3.83 2.56 -11.97
CA THR A 38 5.01 1.71 -11.65
C THR A 38 5.85 2.21 -10.50
N ARG A 39 5.92 3.53 -10.26
CA ARG A 39 6.81 4.10 -9.23
C ARG A 39 6.03 4.50 -7.97
N LYS A 40 5.11 5.45 -8.06
CA LYS A 40 4.46 6.03 -6.87
C LYS A 40 2.96 6.25 -7.06
N ILE A 41 2.14 5.70 -6.18
CA ILE A 41 0.73 6.05 -6.08
C ILE A 41 0.42 6.67 -4.72
N VAL A 42 -0.30 7.79 -4.74
CA VAL A 42 -0.83 8.45 -3.54
C VAL A 42 -2.32 8.66 -3.72
N ILE A 43 -3.11 8.06 -2.85
CA ILE A 43 -4.56 8.20 -2.84
C ILE A 43 -4.96 8.82 -1.51
N LEU A 44 -5.55 10.01 -1.58
CA LEU A 44 -6.08 10.75 -0.45
C LEU A 44 -7.59 10.86 -0.62
N THR A 45 -8.35 10.24 0.29
CA THR A 45 -9.81 10.18 0.22
C THR A 45 -10.45 10.78 1.44
N TYR A 46 -11.51 11.55 1.27
CA TYR A 46 -12.24 12.18 2.37
C TYR A 46 -13.61 11.53 2.63
N THR A 47 -13.93 10.46 1.93
CA THR A 47 -15.25 9.81 1.98
C THR A 47 -15.23 8.54 2.80
N SER A 48 -16.28 8.34 3.61
CA SER A 48 -16.52 7.11 4.37
C SER A 48 -16.78 5.89 3.48
N SER A 49 -17.23 6.13 2.25
CA SER A 49 -17.39 5.12 1.20
C SER A 49 -16.14 5.08 0.31
N PHE A 50 -14.98 4.76 0.90
CA PHE A 50 -13.88 4.32 0.05
C PHE A 50 -14.24 2.91 -0.41
N PRO A 51 -14.36 2.63 -1.73
CA PRO A 51 -14.42 1.25 -2.17
C PRO A 51 -13.20 0.57 -1.58
N ARG A 52 -13.32 -0.67 -1.10
CA ARG A 52 -12.14 -1.50 -0.87
C ARG A 52 -11.48 -1.56 -2.24
N PRO A 53 -10.41 -0.78 -2.54
CA PRO A 53 -9.75 -0.97 -3.81
C PRO A 53 -9.27 -2.41 -3.71
N GLU A 54 -9.47 -3.20 -4.74
CA GLU A 54 -8.71 -4.42 -4.83
C GLU A 54 -7.24 -4.00 -4.87
N LEU A 55 -6.55 -4.06 -3.72
CA LEU A 55 -5.18 -3.60 -3.59
C LEU A 55 -4.27 -4.36 -4.57
N THR A 56 -4.73 -5.50 -5.06
CA THR A 56 -4.18 -6.28 -6.19
C THR A 56 -4.01 -5.46 -7.47
N MET A 57 -4.75 -4.38 -7.68
CA MET A 57 -4.53 -3.45 -8.82
C MET A 57 -3.21 -2.69 -8.70
N LEU A 58 -2.65 -2.59 -7.49
CA LEU A 58 -1.42 -1.84 -7.20
C LEU A 58 -0.15 -2.71 -7.25
N LYS A 59 -0.24 -3.97 -7.71
CA LYS A 59 0.89 -4.94 -7.74
C LYS A 59 2.13 -4.48 -8.49
N SER A 60 1.96 -3.57 -9.45
CA SER A 60 3.07 -3.01 -10.25
C SER A 60 3.81 -1.87 -9.54
N CYS A 61 3.26 -1.32 -8.45
CA CYS A 61 3.74 -0.09 -7.85
C CYS A 61 4.86 -0.35 -6.81
N LYS A 62 5.89 0.51 -6.80
CA LYS A 62 6.96 0.47 -5.78
C LYS A 62 6.57 1.15 -4.48
N TYR A 63 5.81 2.24 -4.56
CA TYR A 63 5.44 3.06 -3.42
C TYR A 63 3.93 3.28 -3.42
N ILE A 64 3.25 2.80 -2.36
CA ILE A 64 1.81 2.97 -2.20
C ILE A 64 1.56 3.81 -0.95
N GLU A 65 0.77 4.87 -1.08
CA GLU A 65 0.35 5.67 0.05
C GLU A 65 -1.16 5.92 0.00
N LEU A 66 -1.86 5.41 1.00
CA LEU A 66 -3.30 5.57 1.17
C LEU A 66 -3.53 6.44 2.39
N GLN A 67 -4.02 7.65 2.18
CA GLN A 67 -4.25 8.63 3.24
C GLN A 67 -5.74 8.88 3.46
N GLN A 68 -6.08 9.11 4.74
CA GLN A 68 -7.44 9.42 5.19
C GLN A 68 -8.48 8.39 4.73
N SER A 69 -8.04 7.14 4.58
CA SER A 69 -8.92 6.05 4.19
C SER A 69 -9.86 5.64 5.33
N TRP A 70 -10.83 4.80 4.99
CA TRP A 70 -11.70 4.10 5.94
C TRP A 70 -11.42 2.60 5.95
N LEU A 71 -10.21 2.20 5.55
CA LEU A 71 -9.78 0.81 5.58
C LEU A 71 -9.79 0.27 7.00
N LYS A 72 -10.39 -0.91 7.17
CA LYS A 72 -10.38 -1.64 8.44
C LYS A 72 -9.11 -2.48 8.56
N ILE A 73 -8.71 -2.83 9.78
CA ILE A 73 -7.54 -3.69 10.05
C ILE A 73 -7.63 -5.03 9.30
N CYS A 74 -8.81 -5.64 9.20
CA CYS A 74 -8.98 -6.87 8.42
C CYS A 74 -8.59 -6.69 6.94
N ALA A 75 -8.86 -5.54 6.32
CA ALA A 75 -8.45 -5.29 4.94
C ALA A 75 -6.92 -5.15 4.80
N VAL A 76 -6.27 -4.60 5.82
CA VAL A 76 -4.79 -4.56 5.87
C VAL A 76 -4.23 -5.96 6.06
N ASN A 77 -4.85 -6.78 6.90
CA ASN A 77 -4.44 -8.18 7.07
C ASN A 77 -4.61 -8.98 5.78
N ASP A 78 -5.76 -8.85 5.09
CA ASP A 78 -6.02 -9.48 3.79
C ASP A 78 -4.92 -9.09 2.78
N PHE A 79 -4.54 -7.81 2.74
CA PHE A 79 -3.41 -7.34 1.93
C PHE A 79 -2.08 -7.99 2.31
N MET A 80 -1.80 -8.09 3.62
CA MET A 80 -0.53 -8.62 4.10
C MET A 80 -0.39 -10.12 3.83
N GLU A 81 -1.48 -10.89 3.88
CA GLU A 81 -1.48 -12.29 3.46
C GLU A 81 -1.15 -12.42 1.96
N GLU A 82 -1.75 -11.56 1.12
CA GLU A 82 -1.42 -11.51 -0.30
C GLU A 82 0.03 -11.08 -0.56
N TRP A 83 0.56 -10.10 0.20
CA TRP A 83 1.97 -9.74 0.12
C TRP A 83 2.88 -10.90 0.51
N LYS A 84 2.52 -11.64 1.57
CA LYS A 84 3.28 -12.77 2.07
C LYS A 84 3.39 -13.90 1.05
N THR A 85 2.37 -14.13 0.22
CA THR A 85 2.45 -15.09 -0.90
C THR A 85 3.30 -14.60 -2.08
N GLY A 86 3.81 -13.37 -2.04
CA GLY A 86 4.68 -12.80 -3.07
C GLY A 86 3.94 -12.07 -4.20
N ASN A 87 2.66 -11.77 -4.03
CA ASN A 87 1.83 -11.18 -5.09
C ASN A 87 2.17 -9.72 -5.43
N PHE A 88 3.09 -9.07 -4.70
CA PHE A 88 3.48 -7.67 -4.87
C PHE A 88 4.98 -7.52 -5.13
N PRO A 89 5.50 -8.03 -6.27
CA PRO A 89 6.94 -8.15 -6.52
C PRO A 89 7.67 -6.81 -6.66
N SER A 90 6.95 -5.74 -7.03
CA SER A 90 7.52 -4.40 -7.17
C SER A 90 7.53 -3.59 -5.88
N LEU A 91 6.74 -3.98 -4.88
CA LEU A 91 6.49 -3.16 -3.70
C LEU A 91 7.78 -2.96 -2.89
N ARG A 92 8.04 -1.70 -2.55
CA ARG A 92 9.15 -1.26 -1.69
C ARG A 92 8.63 -0.67 -0.40
N TYR A 93 7.55 0.10 -0.50
CA TYR A 93 6.99 0.79 0.65
C TYR A 93 5.48 0.92 0.53
N MET A 94 4.80 0.74 1.66
CA MET A 94 3.39 1.07 1.81
C MET A 94 3.17 1.88 3.08
N LEU A 95 2.37 2.95 2.95
CA LEU A 95 1.80 3.68 4.08
C LEU A 95 0.28 3.65 3.96
N ILE A 96 -0.40 3.28 5.05
CA ILE A 96 -1.85 3.40 5.18
C ILE A 96 -2.15 4.26 6.40
N ARG A 97 -2.82 5.39 6.18
CA ARG A 97 -3.47 6.19 7.22
C ARG A 97 -4.97 6.02 7.09
N SER A 98 -5.59 5.49 8.14
CA SER A 98 -7.01 5.15 8.10
C SER A 98 -7.74 5.47 9.40
N ALA A 99 -8.76 6.33 9.29
CA ALA A 99 -9.69 6.57 10.39
C ALA A 99 -10.51 5.31 10.76
N GLY A 100 -10.54 4.31 9.85
CA GLY A 100 -11.19 3.02 10.07
C GLY A 100 -10.40 2.02 10.89
N PHE A 101 -9.18 2.36 11.36
CA PHE A 101 -8.39 1.50 12.25
C PHE A 101 -8.95 1.51 13.68
N HIS A 102 -10.04 0.79 13.87
CA HIS A 102 -10.54 0.43 15.19
C HIS A 102 -9.88 -0.88 15.62
N TRP A 103 -8.91 -0.76 16.54
CA TRP A 103 -8.19 -1.91 17.10
C TRP A 103 -8.92 -2.49 18.30
N TYR A 104 -9.34 -3.74 18.16
CA TYR A 104 -9.81 -4.58 19.24
C TYR A 104 -8.68 -5.46 19.76
N TRP A 105 -8.85 -6.00 20.97
CA TRP A 105 -7.84 -6.81 21.66
C TRP A 105 -7.47 -8.12 20.92
N TYR A 106 -8.33 -8.58 20.02
CA TYR A 106 -8.15 -9.78 19.19
C TYR A 106 -7.61 -9.47 17.78
N ASP A 107 -7.52 -8.19 17.39
CA ASP A 107 -7.06 -7.83 16.05
C ASP A 107 -5.56 -8.10 15.91
N HIS A 108 -5.20 -8.66 14.76
CA HIS A 108 -3.85 -9.02 14.41
C HIS A 108 -3.59 -8.77 12.92
N ILE A 109 -2.33 -8.54 12.58
CA ILE A 109 -1.84 -8.53 11.20
C ILE A 109 -0.77 -9.60 11.09
N LEU A 110 -0.98 -10.62 10.25
CA LEU A 110 -0.12 -11.81 10.16
C LEU A 110 0.17 -12.46 11.52
N GLY A 111 -0.80 -12.41 12.44
CA GLY A 111 -0.67 -12.94 13.81
C GLY A 111 -0.03 -12.00 14.83
N PHE A 112 0.47 -10.83 14.42
CA PHE A 112 1.07 -9.85 15.33
C PHE A 112 0.03 -8.87 15.89
N LYS A 113 0.08 -8.62 17.19
CA LYS A 113 -0.71 -7.57 17.85
C LYS A 113 -0.09 -6.22 17.59
N ARG A 114 -0.91 -5.16 17.68
CA ARG A 114 -0.47 -3.77 17.56
C ARG A 114 0.76 -3.42 18.41
N ASN A 115 0.81 -3.92 19.65
CA ASN A 115 1.91 -3.60 20.57
C ASN A 115 3.27 -4.16 20.15
N GLU A 116 3.28 -5.24 19.37
CA GLU A 116 4.49 -5.87 18.86
C GLU A 116 5.04 -5.09 17.66
N MET A 117 4.17 -4.46 16.87
CA MET A 117 4.52 -3.67 15.69
C MET A 117 4.90 -2.22 15.99
N LYS A 118 5.12 -1.83 17.25
CA LYS A 118 5.39 -0.43 17.58
C LYS A 118 6.69 0.08 16.96
N GLN A 119 6.67 1.34 16.56
CA GLN A 119 7.86 2.06 16.13
C GLN A 119 8.85 2.32 17.28
N LEU A 120 9.61 1.29 17.69
CA LEU A 120 10.61 1.34 18.76
C LEU A 120 11.89 0.63 18.34
N GLY A 121 13.05 1.26 18.59
CA GLY A 121 14.35 0.62 18.41
C GLY A 121 15.24 1.32 17.40
N VAL A 122 15.97 0.54 16.60
CA VAL A 122 16.99 1.04 15.68
C VAL A 122 16.34 1.72 14.47
N ARG A 123 16.86 2.91 14.13
CA ARG A 123 16.50 3.64 12.92
C ARG A 123 17.21 3.02 11.72
N ARG A 124 16.43 2.61 10.72
CA ARG A 124 16.86 2.06 9.44
C ARG A 124 16.38 2.99 8.32
N ARG A 125 17.13 3.11 7.22
CA ARG A 125 16.73 3.90 6.06
C ARG A 125 16.48 2.98 4.88
N LEU A 126 15.27 2.99 4.35
CA LEU A 126 14.92 2.33 3.10
C LEU A 126 15.14 3.30 1.93
N VAL A 127 16.04 2.96 1.02
CA VAL A 127 16.18 3.67 -0.26
C VAL A 127 15.32 2.97 -1.30
N ILE A 128 14.36 3.72 -1.87
CA ILE A 128 13.42 3.23 -2.89
C ILE A 128 13.95 3.56 -4.28
N ASP A 129 14.42 4.80 -4.47
CA ASP A 129 15.16 5.27 -5.63
C ASP A 129 16.06 6.46 -5.25
N GLU A 130 16.77 7.03 -6.24
CA GLU A 130 17.69 8.17 -6.10
C GLU A 130 17.07 9.40 -5.42
N ASN A 131 15.75 9.58 -5.52
CA ASN A 131 15.02 10.75 -5.03
C ASN A 131 14.04 10.40 -3.90
N LEU A 132 13.99 9.13 -3.46
CA LEU A 132 12.99 8.65 -2.51
C LEU A 132 13.58 7.66 -1.50
N SER A 133 13.58 8.08 -0.24
CA SER A 133 13.93 7.22 0.89
C SER A 133 13.01 7.47 2.07
N ILE A 134 12.70 6.42 2.83
CA ILE A 134 11.84 6.48 4.01
C ILE A 134 12.59 5.89 5.20
N GLU A 135 12.30 6.40 6.38
CA GLU A 135 12.89 5.91 7.61
C GLU A 135 11.95 4.95 8.33
N CYS A 136 12.51 3.84 8.78
CA CYS A 136 11.86 2.85 9.62
C CYS A 136 12.50 2.93 11.01
N THR A 137 11.70 2.85 12.07
CA THR A 137 12.23 2.85 13.44
C THR A 137 11.51 1.77 14.21
N GLY A 138 12.08 0.56 14.27
CA GLY A 138 11.47 -0.58 14.96
C GLY A 138 10.59 -1.46 14.07
N GLY A 139 9.42 -1.84 14.59
CA GLY A 139 8.50 -2.78 13.96
C GLY A 139 8.83 -4.25 14.21
N VAL A 140 8.12 -5.12 13.50
CA VAL A 140 8.40 -6.56 13.43
C VAL A 140 8.94 -6.90 12.05
N ASP A 141 10.02 -7.67 12.02
CA ASP A 141 10.56 -8.20 10.77
C ASP A 141 9.78 -9.44 10.36
N ILE A 142 9.43 -9.51 9.08
CA ILE A 142 8.69 -10.61 8.46
C ILE A 142 9.36 -11.01 7.15
N GLN A 143 8.97 -12.18 6.64
CA GLN A 143 9.45 -12.70 5.37
C GLN A 143 8.26 -13.26 4.59
N SER A 144 8.20 -12.95 3.30
CA SER A 144 7.27 -13.57 2.36
C SER A 144 7.74 -14.98 1.99
N ASP A 145 6.84 -15.77 1.41
CA ASP A 145 7.09 -17.15 1.01
C ASP A 145 8.16 -17.27 -0.08
N ASN A 146 8.33 -16.22 -0.91
CA ASN A 146 9.41 -16.13 -1.89
C ASN A 146 10.75 -15.62 -1.32
N GLY A 147 10.84 -15.45 -0.01
CA GLY A 147 12.04 -15.06 0.70
C GLY A 147 12.27 -13.55 0.85
N THR A 148 11.40 -12.70 0.30
CA THR A 148 11.51 -11.24 0.43
C THR A 148 11.33 -10.81 1.88
N LYS A 149 12.27 -10.04 2.41
CA LYS A 149 12.24 -9.55 3.79
C LYS A 149 11.53 -8.21 3.86
N ALA A 150 10.76 -7.99 4.93
CA ALA A 150 10.15 -6.70 5.20
C ALA A 150 10.08 -6.41 6.70
N THR A 151 9.74 -5.17 7.02
CA THR A 151 9.36 -4.76 8.37
C THR A 151 7.96 -4.17 8.33
N MET A 152 7.09 -4.63 9.22
CA MET A 152 5.81 -3.99 9.51
C MET A 152 5.94 -3.13 10.76
N GLN A 153 5.42 -1.92 10.71
CA GLN A 153 5.30 -1.10 11.91
C GLN A 153 3.98 -0.32 11.94
N MET A 154 3.60 0.06 13.15
CA MET A 154 2.47 0.92 13.45
C MET A 154 2.98 2.11 14.23
N ASP A 155 2.44 3.29 13.92
CA ASP A 155 2.85 4.51 14.60
C ASP A 155 2.58 4.41 16.10
N ARG A 156 3.53 4.94 16.87
CA ARG A 156 3.49 4.88 18.33
C ARG A 156 2.39 5.78 18.90
N VAL A 157 2.19 6.94 18.29
CA VAL A 157 1.29 8.01 18.72
C VAL A 157 -0.08 7.85 18.06
N PHE A 158 -0.09 7.58 16.76
CA PHE A 158 -1.26 7.53 15.91
C PHE A 158 -1.68 6.06 15.68
N SER A 159 -2.86 5.69 16.18
CA SER A 159 -3.38 4.32 16.02
C SER A 159 -3.84 3.99 14.60
N ASP A 160 -3.92 5.01 13.74
CA ASP A 160 -4.43 4.98 12.39
C ASP A 160 -3.36 4.74 11.32
N TRP A 161 -2.09 4.53 11.69
CA TRP A 161 -0.98 4.44 10.71
C TRP A 161 -0.35 3.06 10.70
N PHE A 162 -0.31 2.45 9.52
CA PHE A 162 0.41 1.24 9.20
C PHE A 162 1.46 1.49 8.14
N GLU A 163 2.64 0.91 8.31
CA GLU A 163 3.72 0.97 7.34
C GLU A 163 4.33 -0.41 7.09
N LEU A 164 4.67 -0.67 5.82
CA LEU A 164 5.41 -1.83 5.38
C LEU A 164 6.67 -1.37 4.63
N PHE A 165 7.84 -1.84 5.07
CA PHE A 165 9.14 -1.57 4.47
C PHE A 165 9.70 -2.85 3.87
N VAL A 166 9.79 -2.94 2.54
CA VAL A 166 10.29 -4.14 1.86
C VAL A 166 11.78 -3.97 1.55
N TRP A 167 12.61 -4.76 2.21
CA TRP A 167 14.06 -4.70 2.11
C TRP A 167 14.53 -5.49 0.88
N LYS A 168 15.40 -4.88 0.06
CA LYS A 168 16.15 -5.65 -0.94
C LYS A 168 17.52 -5.91 -0.35
N GLU A 169 17.99 -7.13 -0.57
CA GLU A 169 19.39 -7.49 -0.42
C GLU A 169 20.21 -6.87 -1.57
#